data_AF-A0A8X7NWV2-F1
#
_entry.id   AF-A0A8X7NWV2-F1
#
_cell.length_a   1.000
_cell.length_b   1.000
_cell.length_c   1.000
_cell.angle_alpha   90.00
_cell.angle_beta   90.00
_cell.angle_gamma   90.00
#
_symmetry.space_group_name_H-M   'P 1'
#
loop_
_entity.id
_entity.type
_entity.pdbx_description
1 polymer ?
#
loop_
_entity_poly.entity_id
_entity_poly.type
_entity_poly.pdbx_seq_one_letter_code
_entity_poly.pdbx_strand_id
1 'polypeptide(L)'
;MAFWSAENATKAYLTTLKTDQRTKEPNVAEFISALAAGNNARKIVVACAGAANADIVVALIAAANQTRGQVVCVLRGIEELIISKKMLEPSEIHQIQFVVGESNDNTLINDHFGEADFVLVDCNLKNHQDIVRKIVNNHEENARTGGGSGVAVVYFYYFSKFTFQVMNL
;
A
#
# COMPACT_ATOMS: atom_id res chain seq x y z
N MET A 1 -12.90 -6.15 -13.06
CA MET A 1 -12.32 -6.78 -11.85
C MET A 1 -11.12 -7.60 -12.25
N ALA A 2 -9.98 -7.40 -11.59
CA ALA A 2 -8.89 -8.36 -11.68
C ALA A 2 -9.31 -9.64 -10.94
N PHE A 3 -9.20 -10.79 -11.59
CA PHE A 3 -9.46 -12.06 -10.94
C PHE A 3 -8.33 -12.36 -9.95
N TRP A 4 -8.65 -12.78 -8.73
CA TRP A 4 -7.66 -13.13 -7.71
C TRP A 4 -6.65 -14.14 -8.27
N SER A 5 -5.37 -13.84 -8.11
CA SER A 5 -4.25 -14.69 -8.55
C SER A 5 -3.56 -15.33 -7.36
N ALA A 6 -3.91 -16.59 -7.07
CA ALA A 6 -3.25 -17.38 -6.03
C ALA A 6 -1.74 -17.53 -6.28
N GLU A 7 -1.32 -17.57 -7.56
CA GLU A 7 0.08 -17.66 -7.96
C GLU A 7 0.84 -16.38 -7.59
N ASN A 8 0.31 -15.21 -7.92
CA ASN A 8 0.94 -13.93 -7.58
C ASN A 8 0.97 -13.71 -6.07
N ALA A 9 -0.12 -14.04 -5.38
CA ALA A 9 -0.17 -13.99 -3.92
C ALA A 9 0.93 -14.85 -3.28
N THR A 10 1.05 -16.11 -3.71
CA THR A 10 2.04 -17.05 -3.16
C THR A 10 3.48 -16.62 -3.45
N LYS A 11 3.77 -16.15 -4.67
CA LYS A 11 5.12 -15.69 -5.03
C LYS A 11 5.53 -14.46 -4.24
N ALA A 12 4.64 -13.47 -4.10
CA ALA A 12 4.91 -12.27 -3.30
C ALA A 12 5.14 -12.62 -1.84
N TYR A 13 4.27 -13.45 -1.25
CA TYR A 13 4.42 -13.96 0.11
C TYR A 13 5.80 -14.61 0.33
N LEU A 14 6.17 -15.58 -0.51
CA LEU A 14 7.44 -16.30 -0.38
C LEU A 14 8.65 -15.41 -0.62
N THR A 15 8.52 -14.38 -1.45
CA THR A 15 9.59 -13.42 -1.71
C THR A 15 9.80 -12.55 -0.49
N THR A 16 8.74 -11.99 0.09
CA THR A 16 8.80 -11.21 1.33
C THR A 16 9.37 -12.04 2.48
N LEU A 17 8.91 -13.28 2.65
CA LEU A 17 9.40 -14.20 3.68
C LEU A 17 10.91 -14.50 3.56
N LYS A 18 11.44 -14.56 2.33
CA LYS A 18 12.88 -14.81 2.10
C LYS A 18 13.75 -13.59 2.39
N THR A 19 13.18 -12.39 2.24
CA THR A 19 13.87 -11.13 2.56
C THR A 19 13.90 -10.90 4.07
N ASP A 20 12.89 -11.35 4.80
CA ASP A 20 12.92 -11.38 6.26
C ASP A 20 13.74 -12.59 6.78
N GLN A 21 15.07 -12.45 6.82
CA GLN A 21 15.93 -13.44 7.50
C GLN A 21 15.82 -13.37 9.04
N ARG A 22 14.96 -12.51 9.62
CA ARG A 22 15.01 -12.13 11.03
C ARG A 22 13.90 -12.72 11.91
N THR A 23 12.82 -13.29 11.37
CA THR A 23 11.74 -13.84 12.21
C THR A 23 11.30 -15.27 11.83
N LYS A 24 10.92 -16.08 12.84
CA LYS A 24 10.50 -17.49 12.69
C LYS A 24 9.03 -17.65 12.32
N GLU A 25 8.24 -16.57 12.30
CA GLU A 25 6.80 -16.58 12.01
C GLU A 25 6.46 -15.48 11.01
N PRO A 26 5.60 -15.76 10.01
CA PRO A 26 5.16 -14.75 9.07
C PRO A 26 4.40 -13.63 9.78
N ASN A 27 4.74 -12.39 9.45
CA ASN A 27 4.21 -11.18 10.04
C ASN A 27 3.24 -10.48 9.07
N VAL A 28 2.84 -9.25 9.40
CA VAL A 28 1.90 -8.42 8.65
C VAL A 28 2.39 -8.14 7.22
N ALA A 29 3.71 -8.06 7.03
CA ALA A 29 4.34 -7.73 5.76
C ALA A 29 4.07 -8.81 4.69
N GLU A 30 4.25 -10.08 5.01
CA GLU A 30 4.01 -11.19 4.09
C GLU A 30 2.54 -11.30 3.69
N PHE A 31 1.63 -11.04 4.64
CA PHE A 31 0.21 -11.02 4.34
C PHE A 31 -0.16 -9.88 3.38
N ILE A 32 0.37 -8.67 3.63
CA ILE A 32 0.13 -7.51 2.77
C ILE A 32 0.68 -7.75 1.36
N SER A 33 1.88 -8.33 1.22
CA SER A 33 2.43 -8.62 -0.10
C SER A 33 1.59 -9.63 -0.88
N ALA A 34 1.13 -10.69 -0.20
CA ALA A 34 0.23 -11.68 -0.78
C ALA A 34 -1.09 -11.06 -1.25
N LEU A 35 -1.67 -10.17 -0.42
CA LEU A 35 -2.95 -9.54 -0.70
C LEU A 35 -2.84 -8.55 -1.88
N ALA A 36 -1.80 -7.71 -1.92
CA ALA A 36 -1.57 -6.78 -3.01
C ALA A 36 -1.32 -7.53 -4.33
N ALA A 37 -0.40 -8.49 -4.32
CA ALA A 37 -0.06 -9.25 -5.53
C ALA A 37 -1.21 -10.16 -6.00
N GLY A 38 -1.95 -10.75 -5.06
CA GLY A 38 -3.11 -11.58 -5.37
C GLY A 38 -4.24 -10.81 -6.04
N ASN A 39 -4.42 -9.53 -5.72
CA ASN A 39 -5.33 -8.63 -6.44
C ASN A 39 -4.78 -8.15 -7.80
N ASN A 40 -3.60 -8.62 -8.22
CA ASN A 40 -2.87 -8.15 -9.40
C ASN A 40 -2.62 -6.63 -9.39
N ALA A 41 -2.46 -6.05 -8.20
CA ALA A 41 -2.32 -4.61 -8.04
C ALA A 41 -1.06 -4.10 -8.74
N ARG A 42 -1.21 -3.11 -9.62
CA ARG A 42 -0.11 -2.48 -10.36
C ARG A 42 0.19 -1.07 -9.90
N LYS A 43 -0.76 -0.38 -9.26
CA LYS A 43 -0.54 0.93 -8.67
C LYS A 43 -0.88 0.86 -7.19
N ILE A 44 0.15 0.48 -6.42
CA ILE A 44 0.04 0.25 -4.99
C ILE A 44 0.42 1.54 -4.25
N VAL A 45 -0.48 2.06 -3.42
CA VAL A 45 -0.24 3.29 -2.65
C VAL A 45 -0.29 2.98 -1.16
N VAL A 46 0.66 3.52 -0.40
CA VAL A 46 0.66 3.47 1.07
C VAL A 46 0.61 4.87 1.66
N ALA A 47 -0.33 5.10 2.57
CA ALA A 47 -0.45 6.33 3.36
C ALA A 47 0.10 6.09 4.76
N CYS A 48 1.19 6.77 5.13
CA CYS A 48 1.87 6.59 6.42
C CYS A 48 1.54 7.72 7.40
N ALA A 49 1.31 7.39 8.68
CA ALA A 49 1.12 8.39 9.74
C ALA A 49 2.44 9.07 10.16
N GLY A 50 3.56 8.40 9.91
CA GLY A 50 4.93 8.83 10.20
C GLY A 50 5.90 8.29 9.14
N ALA A 51 7.13 7.94 9.54
CA ALA A 51 8.09 7.31 8.65
C ALA A 51 7.58 5.95 8.13
N ALA A 52 7.92 5.62 6.90
CA ALA A 52 7.60 4.34 6.29
C ALA A 52 8.32 3.20 7.02
N ASN A 53 7.61 2.12 7.27
CA ASN A 53 8.18 0.91 7.83
C ASN A 53 8.86 0.09 6.73
N ALA A 54 10.11 -0.28 6.97
CA ALA A 54 10.92 -0.99 5.99
C ALA A 54 10.30 -2.32 5.54
N ASP A 55 9.80 -3.13 6.48
CA ASP A 55 9.22 -4.45 6.18
C ASP A 55 7.98 -4.33 5.29
N ILE A 56 7.09 -3.38 5.60
CA ILE A 56 5.91 -3.10 4.77
C ILE A 56 6.34 -2.62 3.38
N VAL A 57 7.30 -1.70 3.31
CA VAL A 57 7.78 -1.18 2.03
C VAL A 57 8.38 -2.29 1.17
N VAL A 58 9.19 -3.17 1.75
CA VAL A 58 9.78 -4.34 1.08
C VAL A 58 8.69 -5.31 0.62
N ALA A 59 7.66 -5.53 1.43
CA ALA A 59 6.48 -6.33 1.05
C ALA A 59 5.73 -5.75 -0.16
N LEU A 60 5.51 -4.43 -0.18
CA LEU A 60 4.86 -3.76 -1.29
C LEU A 60 5.73 -3.79 -2.56
N ILE A 61 7.05 -3.64 -2.44
CA ILE A 61 7.99 -3.81 -3.55
C ILE A 61 7.90 -5.23 -4.11
N ALA A 62 7.88 -6.26 -3.25
CA ALA A 62 7.76 -7.65 -3.68
C ALA A 62 6.45 -7.89 -4.46
N ALA A 63 5.34 -7.31 -3.97
CA ALA A 63 4.07 -7.37 -4.67
C ALA A 63 4.09 -6.67 -6.03
N ALA A 64 4.61 -5.44 -6.09
CA ALA A 64 4.74 -4.67 -7.32
C ALA A 64 5.61 -5.39 -8.35
N ASN A 65 6.74 -5.97 -7.95
CA ASN A 65 7.59 -6.75 -8.85
C ASN A 65 6.87 -7.97 -9.41
N GLN A 66 6.04 -8.63 -8.61
CA GLN A 66 5.26 -9.80 -9.03
C GLN A 66 4.17 -9.43 -10.07
N THR A 67 3.58 -8.23 -9.96
CA THR A 67 2.49 -7.76 -10.82
C THR A 67 2.95 -6.85 -11.96
N ARG A 68 4.25 -6.51 -12.00
CA ARG A 68 4.85 -5.48 -12.86
C ARG A 68 4.24 -4.09 -12.62
N GLY A 69 3.99 -3.80 -11.35
CA GLY A 69 3.47 -2.53 -10.85
C GLY A 69 4.52 -1.59 -10.30
N GLN A 70 4.05 -0.60 -9.56
CA GLN A 70 4.82 0.41 -8.86
C GLN A 70 4.25 0.69 -7.47
N VAL A 71 5.11 1.17 -6.57
CA VAL A 71 4.75 1.55 -5.19
C VAL A 71 4.88 3.06 -5.02
N VAL A 72 3.83 3.69 -4.49
CA VAL A 72 3.85 5.10 -4.07
C VAL A 72 3.72 5.16 -2.55
N CYS A 73 4.66 5.81 -1.89
CA CYS A 73 4.66 6.01 -0.44
C CYS A 73 4.38 7.48 -0.12
N VAL A 74 3.22 7.74 0.48
CA VAL A 74 2.77 9.08 0.88
C VAL A 74 3.12 9.31 2.35
N LEU A 75 3.93 10.33 2.59
CA LEU A 75 4.45 10.72 3.90
C LEU A 75 4.00 12.14 4.24
N ARG A 76 3.84 12.43 5.54
CA ARG A 76 3.33 13.74 6.00
C ARG A 76 4.33 14.87 5.90
N GLY A 77 5.62 14.58 5.89
CA GLY A 77 6.67 15.59 5.97
C GLY A 77 8.03 15.12 5.47
N ILE A 78 8.95 16.07 5.39
CA ILE A 78 10.33 15.85 4.92
C ILE A 78 11.13 15.05 5.95
N GLU A 79 10.85 15.22 7.25
CA GLU A 79 11.53 14.47 8.31
C GLU A 79 11.24 12.97 8.19
N GLU A 80 9.97 12.60 8.00
CA GLU A 80 9.54 11.23 7.78
C GLU A 80 10.19 10.65 6.51
N LEU A 81 10.31 11.44 5.45
CA LEU A 81 11.00 11.03 4.22
C LEU A 81 12.47 10.69 4.47
N ILE A 82 13.17 11.54 5.21
CA ILE A 82 14.59 11.31 5.54
C ILE A 82 14.75 10.05 6.38
N ILE A 83 13.89 9.86 7.40
CA ILE A 83 13.93 8.68 8.26
C ILE A 83 13.62 7.41 7.43
N SER A 84 12.60 7.46 6.58
CA SER A 84 12.20 6.33 5.72
C SER A 84 13.35 5.88 4.82
N LYS A 85 14.00 6.83 4.14
CA LYS A 85 15.15 6.53 3.25
C LYS A 85 16.36 5.98 4.01
N LYS A 86 16.54 6.31 5.28
CA LYS A 86 17.64 5.75 6.10
C LYS A 86 17.40 4.31 6.52
N MET A 87 16.16 3.85 6.53
CA MET A 87 15.78 2.49 6.92
C MET A 87 15.74 1.51 5.73
N LEU A 88 15.95 2.01 4.51
CA LEU A 88 15.85 1.25 3.27
C LEU A 88 17.21 1.18 2.59
N GLU A 89 17.44 0.06 1.90
CA GLU A 89 18.61 -0.10 1.05
C GLU A 89 18.46 0.75 -0.23
N PRO A 90 19.57 1.18 -0.85
CA PRO A 90 19.50 1.97 -2.08
C PRO A 90 18.66 1.30 -3.16
N SER A 91 18.75 -0.03 -3.33
CA SER A 91 17.97 -0.79 -4.31
C SER A 91 16.46 -0.72 -4.07
N GLU A 92 16.02 -0.57 -2.82
CA GLU A 92 14.61 -0.46 -2.44
C GLU A 92 14.10 0.97 -2.68
N ILE A 93 14.91 1.96 -2.34
CA ILE A 93 14.58 3.39 -2.57
C ILE A 93 14.31 3.66 -4.05
N HIS A 94 15.05 3.05 -4.97
CA HIS A 94 14.85 3.23 -6.42
C HIS A 94 13.54 2.59 -6.94
N GLN A 95 12.92 1.69 -6.16
CA GLN A 95 11.68 1.00 -6.55
C GLN A 95 10.42 1.68 -5.99
N ILE A 96 10.56 2.80 -5.28
CA ILE A 96 9.46 3.49 -4.60
C ILE A 96 9.41 4.95 -5.03
N GLN A 97 8.21 5.43 -5.35
CA GLN A 97 7.95 6.85 -5.48
C GLN A 97 7.54 7.42 -4.12
N PHE A 98 8.40 8.25 -3.52
CA PHE A 98 8.03 8.99 -2.32
C PHE A 98 7.32 10.29 -2.66
N VAL A 99 6.22 10.54 -1.96
CA VAL A 99 5.41 11.76 -2.08
C VAL A 99 5.26 12.36 -0.69
N VAL A 100 5.49 13.66 -0.56
CA VAL A 100 5.32 14.39 0.70
C VAL A 100 4.08 15.27 0.60
N GLY A 101 3.16 15.10 1.54
CA GLY A 101 2.00 15.96 1.71
C GLY A 101 0.98 15.34 2.66
N GLU A 102 -0.03 16.12 3.04
CA GLU A 102 -1.09 15.60 3.91
C GLU A 102 -1.99 14.64 3.13
N SER A 103 -2.18 13.42 3.63
CA SER A 103 -3.04 12.41 3.01
C SER A 103 -4.52 12.81 2.91
N ASN A 104 -4.92 13.92 3.55
CA ASN A 104 -6.26 14.52 3.45
C ASN A 104 -6.39 15.53 2.28
N ASP A 105 -5.28 15.89 1.62
CA ASP A 105 -5.23 16.86 0.55
C ASP A 105 -5.90 16.28 -0.70
N ASN A 106 -6.91 16.99 -1.20
CA ASN A 106 -7.68 16.56 -2.36
C ASN A 106 -6.81 16.39 -3.62
N THR A 107 -5.68 17.10 -3.71
CA THR A 107 -4.73 16.92 -4.82
C THR A 107 -4.04 15.57 -4.75
N LEU A 108 -3.50 15.19 -3.58
CA LEU A 108 -2.89 13.87 -3.38
C LEU A 108 -3.88 12.72 -3.61
N ILE A 109 -5.12 12.90 -3.16
CA ILE A 109 -6.21 11.93 -3.36
C ILE A 109 -6.50 11.74 -4.85
N ASN A 110 -6.58 12.81 -5.63
CA ASN A 110 -6.83 12.71 -7.07
C ASN A 110 -5.62 12.16 -7.84
N ASP A 111 -4.40 12.62 -7.52
CA ASP A 111 -3.20 12.34 -8.33
C ASP A 111 -2.62 10.94 -8.07
N HIS A 112 -2.69 10.47 -6.83
CA HIS A 112 -2.07 9.20 -6.43
C HIS A 112 -3.09 8.14 -6.05
N PHE A 113 -4.12 8.49 -5.28
CA PHE A 113 -5.08 7.50 -4.81
C PHE A 113 -6.16 7.16 -5.83
N GLY A 114 -6.59 8.10 -6.69
CA GLY A 114 -7.64 7.84 -7.69
C GLY A 114 -7.25 6.89 -8.81
N GLU A 115 -5.95 6.73 -9.05
CA GLU A 115 -5.40 5.76 -9.99
C GLU A 115 -4.94 4.46 -9.31
N ALA A 116 -5.04 4.37 -7.99
CA ALA A 116 -4.57 3.21 -7.23
C ALA A 116 -5.53 2.04 -7.40
N ASP A 117 -4.99 0.83 -7.61
CA ASP A 117 -5.78 -0.40 -7.55
C ASP A 117 -5.62 -1.14 -6.22
N PHE A 118 -4.64 -0.71 -5.40
CA PHE A 118 -4.46 -1.17 -4.04
C PHE A 118 -3.97 -0.05 -3.14
N VAL A 119 -4.66 0.19 -2.03
CA VAL A 119 -4.31 1.23 -1.06
C VAL A 119 -4.13 0.63 0.32
N LEU A 120 -3.00 0.93 0.95
CA LEU A 120 -2.70 0.60 2.33
C LEU A 120 -2.74 1.87 3.19
N VAL A 121 -3.55 1.90 4.24
CA VAL A 121 -3.73 3.07 5.11
C VAL A 121 -3.31 2.76 6.55
N ASP A 122 -2.35 3.54 7.07
CA ASP A 122 -1.90 3.46 8.45
C ASP A 122 -2.99 4.04 9.38
N CYS A 123 -3.51 3.20 10.27
CA CYS A 123 -4.59 3.61 11.18
C CYS A 123 -4.15 4.64 12.23
N ASN A 124 -2.85 4.86 12.42
CA ASN A 124 -2.37 5.95 13.27
C ASN A 124 -2.56 7.34 12.63
N LEU A 125 -2.96 7.39 11.35
CA LEU A 125 -3.41 8.63 10.72
C LEU A 125 -4.68 9.12 11.42
N LYS A 126 -4.62 10.33 11.98
CA LYS A 126 -5.74 10.96 12.72
C LYS A 126 -7.06 10.95 11.94
N ASN A 127 -7.00 11.03 10.61
CA ASN A 127 -8.17 11.10 9.72
C ASN A 127 -8.27 9.87 8.79
N HIS A 128 -7.80 8.69 9.21
CA HIS A 128 -7.79 7.49 8.35
C HIS A 128 -9.17 7.12 7.78
N GLN A 129 -10.25 7.30 8.55
CA GLN A 129 -11.62 7.03 8.07
C GLN A 129 -12.03 7.99 6.94
N ASP A 130 -11.75 9.28 7.08
CA ASP A 130 -12.05 10.28 6.06
C ASP A 130 -11.22 10.05 4.79
N ILE A 131 -9.95 9.67 4.95
CA ILE A 131 -9.06 9.32 3.83
C ILE A 131 -9.66 8.17 3.03
N VAL A 132 -10.05 7.07 3.70
CA VAL A 132 -10.66 5.95 2.98
C VAL A 132 -11.99 6.33 2.35
N ARG A 133 -12.83 7.08 3.06
CA ARG A 133 -14.09 7.55 2.49
C ARG A 133 -13.87 8.35 1.21
N LYS A 134 -12.86 9.24 1.19
CA LYS A 134 -12.51 10.01 -0.01
C LYS A 134 -11.98 9.14 -1.14
N ILE A 135 -11.12 8.16 -0.85
CA ILE A 135 -10.59 7.20 -1.84
C ILE A 135 -11.75 6.41 -2.48
N VAL A 136 -12.62 5.85 -1.64
CA VAL A 136 -13.78 5.07 -2.07
C VAL A 136 -14.71 5.92 -2.95
N ASN A 137 -15.07 7.11 -2.50
CA ASN A 137 -15.94 8.00 -3.28
C ASN A 137 -15.31 8.37 -4.63
N ASN A 138 -14.00 8.63 -4.68
CA ASN A 138 -13.31 8.94 -5.92
C ASN A 138 -13.36 7.76 -6.92
N HIS A 139 -13.12 6.54 -6.44
CA HIS A 139 -13.25 5.34 -7.29
C HIS A 139 -14.68 5.08 -7.75
N GLU A 140 -15.68 5.31 -6.89
CA GLU A 140 -17.09 5.22 -7.29
C GLU A 140 -17.45 6.25 -8.38
N GLU A 141 -16.98 7.48 -8.25
CA GLU A 141 -17.18 8.53 -9.24
C GLU A 141 -16.51 8.18 -10.58
N ASN A 142 -15.27 7.69 -10.55
CA ASN A 142 -14.54 7.24 -11.73
C ASN A 142 -15.21 6.03 -12.40
N ALA A 143 -15.81 5.12 -11.62
CA ALA A 143 -16.56 3.99 -12.15
C ALA A 143 -17.85 4.46 -12.86
N ARG A 144 -18.56 5.46 -12.31
CA ARG A 144 -19.76 6.05 -12.92
C ARG A 144 -19.48 6.77 -14.24
N THR A 145 -18.29 7.35 -14.40
CA THR A 145 -17.86 8.03 -15.63
C THR A 145 -17.27 7.07 -16.68
N GLY A 146 -17.29 5.76 -16.42
CA GLY A 146 -16.85 4.72 -17.36
C GLY A 146 -15.33 4.49 -17.42
N GLY A 147 -14.57 5.12 -16.52
CA GLY A 147 -13.10 5.02 -16.47
C GLY A 147 -12.54 4.15 -15.34
N GLY A 148 -13.32 3.86 -14.29
CA GLY A 148 -12.79 3.30 -13.04
C GLY A 148 -12.60 1.78 -13.02
N SER A 149 -11.43 1.34 -12.55
CA SER A 149 -11.21 0.01 -11.98
C SER A 149 -11.50 0.02 -10.46
N GLY A 150 -11.98 -1.11 -9.93
CA GLY A 150 -12.16 -1.29 -8.48
C GLY A 150 -10.83 -1.15 -7.72
N VAL A 151 -10.91 -0.73 -6.46
CA VAL A 151 -9.76 -0.52 -5.58
C VAL A 151 -9.86 -1.41 -4.35
N ALA A 152 -8.78 -2.09 -4.00
CA ALA A 152 -8.67 -2.80 -2.73
C ALA A 152 -8.07 -1.87 -1.67
N VAL A 153 -8.85 -1.53 -0.63
CA VAL A 153 -8.36 -0.71 0.49
C VAL A 153 -8.11 -1.58 1.73
N VAL A 154 -6.93 -1.46 2.31
CA VAL A 154 -6.46 -2.24 3.45
C VAL A 154 -6.01 -1.32 4.57
N TYR A 155 -6.45 -1.65 5.78
CA TYR A 155 -6.11 -0.95 7.01
C TYR A 155 -5.09 -1.75 7.82
N PHE A 156 -4.16 -1.07 8.49
CA PHE A 156 -3.23 -1.74 9.39
C PHE A 156 -2.95 -0.93 10.66
N TYR A 157 -2.86 -1.64 11.79
CA TYR A 157 -2.48 -1.12 13.10
C TYR A 157 -1.13 -1.71 13.52
N TYR A 158 -0.27 -0.89 14.12
CA TYR A 158 1.03 -1.32 14.63
C TYR A 158 0.98 -2.02 16.01
N PHE A 159 -0.19 -2.21 16.61
CA PHE A 159 -0.33 -2.87 17.92
C PHE A 159 -1.50 -3.89 17.96
N SER A 160 -1.12 -5.17 17.99
CA SER A 160 -1.77 -6.37 18.56
C SER A 160 -3.21 -6.81 18.25
N LYS A 161 -4.06 -6.09 17.50
CA LYS A 161 -5.37 -6.66 17.09
C LYS A 161 -5.78 -6.29 15.67
N PHE A 162 -5.90 -7.30 14.83
CA PHE A 162 -6.35 -7.18 13.45
C PHE A 162 -7.86 -7.00 13.37
N THR A 163 -8.30 -6.00 12.62
CA THR A 163 -9.64 -5.97 12.01
C THR A 163 -9.42 -5.76 10.52
N PHE A 164 -9.62 -6.82 9.74
CA PHE A 164 -9.52 -6.77 8.28
C PHE A 164 -10.90 -6.40 7.73
N GLN A 165 -10.98 -5.30 7.00
CA GLN A 165 -12.13 -5.00 6.16
C GLN A 165 -11.62 -4.81 4.74
N VAL A 166 -11.67 -5.89 3.95
CA VAL A 166 -11.50 -5.80 2.50
C VAL A 166 -12.82 -5.27 1.94
N MET A 167 -12.89 -3.97 1.66
CA MET A 167 -13.96 -3.44 0.82
C MET A 167 -13.57 -3.71 -0.62
N ASN A 168 -14.10 -4.81 -1.17
CA ASN A 168 -14.21 -4.97 -2.60
C ASN A 168 -15.43 -4.15 -3.04
N LEU A 169 -15.19 -3.05 -3.74
CA LEU A 169 -16.22 -2.32 -4.49
C LEU A 169 -16.05 -2.61 -5.98
#